data_AF-A0A5F1YEX7-F1
#
_entry.id   AF-A0A5F1YEX7-F1
#
_cell.length_a   1.000
_cell.length_b   1.000
_cell.length_c   1.000
_cell.angle_alpha   90.00
_cell.angle_beta   90.00
_cell.angle_gamma   90.00
#
_symmetry.space_group_name_H-M   'P 1'
#
loop_
_entity.id
_entity.type
_entity.pdbx_description
1 polymer ?
#
loop_
_entity_poly.entity_id
_entity_poly.type
_entity_poly.pdbx_seq_one_letter_code
_entity_poly.pdbx_strand_id
1 'polypeptide(L)'
;MESLQRYDVKCPYCNHGQEINHDDGYGYDEGVLHHQDCVSCDKIFVFTTQISFNYEVKAALCLNEEADHKWKSTQTFPKQFTEMICQDCGERRKPTEREWLEIN
;
A
#
# COMPACT_ATOMS: atom_id res chain seq x y z
N MET A 1 -18.17 -6.91 -21.25
CA MET A 1 -17.39 -6.47 -20.09
C MET A 1 -16.43 -5.42 -20.61
N GLU A 2 -16.81 -4.14 -20.55
CA GLU A 2 -15.88 -3.06 -20.87
C GLU A 2 -14.84 -3.02 -19.75
N SER A 3 -13.59 -3.31 -20.10
CA SER A 3 -12.46 -3.10 -19.20
C SER A 3 -12.40 -1.60 -18.88
N LEU A 4 -12.73 -1.23 -17.64
CA LEU A 4 -12.45 0.09 -17.10
C LEU A 4 -10.93 0.23 -17.01
N GLN A 5 -10.31 0.63 -18.12
CA GLN A 5 -8.90 1.00 -18.12
C GLN A 5 -8.78 2.29 -17.29
N ARG A 6 -8.12 2.18 -16.14
CA ARG A 6 -7.80 3.32 -15.28
C ARG A 6 -6.52 3.93 -15.81
N TYR A 7 -6.62 5.18 -16.26
CA TYR A 7 -5.49 6.02 -16.63
C TYR A 7 -5.18 6.97 -15.47
N ASP A 8 -3.91 7.29 -15.27
CA ASP A 8 -3.47 8.26 -14.26
C ASP A 8 -4.01 9.67 -14.53
N VAL A 9 -3.89 10.14 -15.78
CA VAL A 9 -4.31 11.49 -16.17
C VAL A 9 -4.97 11.49 -17.55
N LYS A 10 -5.56 12.63 -17.92
CA LYS A 10 -6.06 12.89 -19.28
C LYS A 10 -5.21 13.95 -19.95
N CYS A 11 -4.80 13.69 -21.19
CA CYS A 11 -4.08 14.66 -22.00
C CYS A 11 -4.91 15.95 -22.13
N PRO A 12 -4.37 17.14 -21.78
CA PRO A 12 -5.13 18.39 -21.83
C PRO A 12 -5.49 18.84 -23.26
N TYR A 13 -4.86 18.26 -24.28
CA TYR A 13 -5.06 18.65 -25.68
C TYR A 13 -6.06 17.78 -26.44
N CYS A 14 -6.04 16.46 -26.22
CA CYS A 14 -6.89 15.51 -26.95
C CYS A 14 -7.80 14.66 -26.06
N ASN A 15 -7.70 14.83 -24.72
CA ASN A 15 -8.50 14.11 -23.72
C ASN A 15 -8.30 12.58 -23.70
N HIS A 16 -7.31 12.06 -24.44
CA HIS A 16 -6.91 10.66 -24.36
C HIS A 16 -6.30 10.36 -22.99
N GLY A 17 -6.61 9.20 -22.41
CA GLY A 17 -6.03 8.76 -21.15
C GLY A 17 -4.53 8.53 -21.28
N GLN A 18 -3.75 8.86 -20.26
CA GLN A 18 -2.30 8.66 -20.21
C GLN A 18 -1.93 8.02 -18.88
N GLU A 19 -1.01 7.05 -18.92
CA GLU A 19 -0.26 6.59 -17.74
C GLU A 19 0.96 7.49 -17.56
N ILE A 20 1.24 7.91 -16.33
CA ILE A 20 2.44 8.68 -16.03
C ILE A 20 3.63 7.73 -16.03
N ASN A 21 4.69 8.09 -16.75
CA ASN A 21 5.91 7.30 -16.74
C ASN A 21 6.62 7.45 -15.39
N HIS A 22 6.73 6.33 -14.67
CA HIS A 22 7.42 6.21 -13.38
C HIS A 22 8.73 5.42 -13.47
N ASP A 23 9.18 5.09 -14.68
CA ASP A 23 10.44 4.39 -14.90
C ASP A 23 11.63 5.23 -14.39
N ASP A 24 12.63 4.56 -13.84
CA ASP A 24 13.88 5.15 -13.35
C ASP A 24 13.73 6.28 -12.31
N GLY A 25 12.59 6.32 -11.61
CA GLY A 25 12.33 7.34 -10.60
C GLY A 25 11.86 8.70 -11.17
N TYR A 26 11.59 8.79 -12.48
CA TYR A 26 11.00 9.99 -13.07
C TYR A 26 9.56 10.20 -12.58
N GLY A 27 9.14 11.46 -12.45
CA GLY A 27 7.78 11.79 -12.01
C GLY A 27 7.51 11.57 -10.51
N TYR A 28 8.51 11.29 -9.67
CA TYR A 28 8.32 11.18 -8.21
C TYR A 28 8.63 12.47 -7.44
N ASP A 29 9.46 13.36 -8.00
CA ASP A 29 9.86 14.58 -7.30
C ASP A 29 8.66 15.52 -7.11
N GLU A 30 8.33 15.79 -5.85
CA GLU A 30 7.27 16.72 -5.48
C GLU A 30 7.67 18.17 -5.76
N GLY A 31 6.71 18.96 -6.24
CA GLY A 31 6.93 20.39 -6.53
C GLY A 31 7.80 20.66 -7.76
N VAL A 32 8.24 19.63 -8.48
CA VAL A 32 8.94 19.75 -9.77
C VAL A 32 7.93 19.59 -10.91
N LEU A 33 8.12 20.39 -11.97
CA LEU A 33 7.38 20.23 -13.22
C LEU A 33 8.03 19.14 -14.08
N HIS A 34 7.31 18.04 -14.23
CA HIS A 34 7.63 16.95 -15.13
C HIS A 34 6.91 17.16 -16.46
N HIS A 35 7.46 16.63 -17.55
CA HIS A 35 6.84 16.65 -18.87
C HIS A 35 6.76 15.24 -19.48
N GLN A 36 5.75 15.01 -20.30
CA GLN A 36 5.54 13.75 -21.00
C GLN A 36 4.82 13.97 -22.34
N ASP A 37 5.15 13.15 -23.33
CA ASP A 37 4.50 13.15 -24.63
C ASP A 37 3.20 12.34 -24.60
N CYS A 38 2.14 12.89 -25.19
CA CYS A 38 0.88 12.18 -25.33
C CYS A 38 0.94 11.09 -26.41
N VAL A 39 0.65 9.84 -26.06
CA VAL A 39 0.70 8.70 -27.00
C VAL A 39 -0.30 8.78 -28.17
N SER A 40 -1.28 9.68 -28.10
CA SER A 40 -2.33 9.83 -29.11
C SER A 40 -2.15 11.03 -30.03
N CYS A 41 -1.52 12.12 -29.57
CA CYS A 41 -1.42 13.35 -30.35
C CYS A 41 -0.02 13.97 -30.39
N ASP A 42 0.98 13.29 -29.81
CA ASP A 42 2.40 13.66 -29.79
C ASP A 42 2.68 15.05 -29.19
N LYS A 43 1.72 15.62 -28.46
CA LYS A 43 1.89 16.89 -27.75
C LYS A 43 2.45 16.63 -26.36
N ILE A 44 3.43 17.43 -25.98
CA ILE A 44 4.04 17.43 -24.65
C ILE A 44 3.10 18.14 -23.68
N PHE A 45 2.76 17.50 -22.58
CA PHE A 45 2.07 18.12 -21.44
C PHE A 45 2.97 18.11 -20.21
N VAL A 46 2.66 18.98 -19.24
CA VAL A 46 3.38 19.06 -17.96
C VAL A 46 2.48 18.61 -16.83
N PHE A 47 3.09 18.03 -15.79
CA PHE A 47 2.40 17.62 -14.57
C PHE A 47 3.31 17.82 -13.35
N THR A 48 2.70 17.77 -12.17
CA THR A 48 3.39 17.84 -10.88
C THR A 48 2.94 16.66 -10.03
N THR A 49 3.86 16.09 -9.27
CA THR A 49 3.55 14.98 -8.35
C THR A 49 3.37 15.52 -6.93
N GLN A 50 2.42 14.94 -6.20
CA GLN A 50 2.20 15.19 -4.78
C GLN A 50 2.09 13.85 -4.06
N ILE A 51 2.84 13.71 -2.96
CA ILE A 51 2.84 12.54 -2.10
C ILE A 51 2.20 12.96 -0.78
N SER A 52 1.22 12.20 -0.31
CA SER A 52 0.56 12.46 0.97
C SER A 52 0.82 11.33 1.94
N PHE A 53 1.31 11.68 3.13
CA PHE A 53 1.46 10.74 4.24
C PHE A 53 0.35 10.99 5.26
N ASN A 54 -0.42 9.94 5.55
CA ASN A 54 -1.39 9.95 6.63
C ASN A 54 -0.91 9.01 7.74
N TYR A 55 -0.73 9.56 8.94
CA TYR A 55 -0.25 8.82 10.10
C TYR A 55 -1.40 8.62 11.08
N GLU A 56 -1.74 7.36 11.34
CA GLU A 56 -2.64 6.98 12.42
C GLU A 56 -1.81 6.43 13.58
N VAL A 57 -2.01 7.00 14.78
CA VAL A 57 -1.30 6.60 15.99
C VAL A 57 -2.24 5.88 16.94
N LYS A 58 -1.78 4.77 17.51
CA LYS A 58 -2.51 4.00 18.52
C LYS A 58 -1.55 3.64 19.66
N ALA A 59 -2.05 3.71 20.90
CA ALA A 59 -1.31 3.24 22.06
C ALA A 59 -1.18 1.71 22.04
N ALA A 60 0.03 1.21 22.27
CA ALA A 60 0.34 -0.21 22.40
C ALA A 60 1.01 -0.47 23.75
N LEU A 61 0.20 -0.58 24.81
CA LEU A 61 0.67 -0.72 26.20
C LEU A 61 1.60 -1.93 26.41
N CYS A 62 1.44 -2.98 25.61
CA CYS A 62 2.30 -4.15 25.65
C CYS A 62 3.78 -3.86 25.33
N LEU A 63 4.07 -2.82 24.55
CA LEU A 63 5.45 -2.42 24.26
C LEU A 63 6.15 -1.73 25.44
N ASN A 64 5.38 -1.28 26.44
CA ASN A 64 5.88 -0.59 27.62
C ASN A 64 5.82 -1.46 28.89
N GLU A 65 5.58 -2.77 28.74
CA GLU A 65 5.42 -3.72 29.86
C GLU A 65 4.25 -3.36 30.81
N GLU A 66 3.32 -2.50 30.38
CA GLU A 66 2.14 -2.10 31.15
C GLU A 66 0.97 -3.09 30.99
N ALA A 67 1.03 -3.94 29.97
CA ALA A 67 0.04 -4.99 29.71
C ALA A 67 0.65 -6.16 28.92
N ASP A 68 0.03 -7.34 28.98
CA ASP A 68 0.44 -8.47 28.14
C ASP A 68 -0.02 -8.30 26.68
N HIS A 69 0.70 -8.94 25.77
CA HIS A 69 0.30 -9.01 24.36
C HIS A 69 -1.01 -9.78 24.19
N LYS A 70 -1.98 -9.14 23.52
CA LYS A 70 -3.25 -9.76 23.11
C LYS A 70 -3.05 -10.51 21.79
N TRP A 71 -2.61 -11.76 21.87
CA TRP A 71 -2.35 -12.61 20.72
C TRP A 71 -3.65 -13.09 20.04
N LYS A 72 -3.67 -13.06 18.70
CA LYS A 72 -4.74 -13.64 17.89
C LYS A 72 -4.13 -14.35 16.68
N SER A 73 -4.68 -15.50 16.28
CA SER A 73 -4.22 -16.23 15.10
C SER A 73 -4.60 -15.51 13.79
N THR A 74 -3.69 -15.48 12.84
CA THR A 74 -3.98 -15.05 11.45
C THR A 74 -4.84 -16.11 10.75
N GLN A 75 -5.77 -15.69 9.90
CA GLN A 75 -6.50 -16.62 9.03
C GLN A 75 -5.76 -16.76 7.70
N THR A 76 -5.10 -17.89 7.49
CA THR A 76 -4.36 -18.19 6.25
C THR A 76 -4.65 -19.61 5.78
N PHE A 77 -4.47 -19.84 4.47
CA PHE A 77 -4.47 -21.17 3.89
C PHE A 77 -3.22 -21.32 3.01
N PRO A 78 -2.37 -22.35 3.19
CA PRO A 78 -2.49 -23.48 4.13
C PRO A 78 -2.32 -23.13 5.63
N LYS A 79 -3.02 -23.86 6.53
CA LYS A 79 -3.03 -23.62 7.99
C LYS A 79 -1.64 -23.61 8.64
N GLN A 80 -0.69 -24.38 8.13
CA GLN A 80 0.69 -24.48 8.67
C GLN A 80 1.48 -23.16 8.65
N PHE A 81 1.04 -22.17 7.87
CA PHE A 81 1.63 -20.83 7.83
C PHE A 81 0.93 -19.84 8.78
N THR A 82 0.05 -20.31 9.67
CA THR A 82 -0.61 -19.47 10.67
C THR A 82 0.40 -18.88 11.64
N GLU A 83 0.30 -17.57 11.87
CA GLU A 83 1.06 -16.83 12.87
C GLU A 83 0.12 -16.30 13.96
N MET A 84 0.68 -15.99 15.13
CA MET A 84 0.02 -15.19 16.15
C MET A 84 0.43 -13.73 15.95
N ILE A 85 -0.56 -12.83 15.91
CA ILE A 85 -0.35 -11.38 15.81
C ILE A 85 -0.95 -10.66 17.02
N CYS A 86 -0.16 -9.79 17.65
CA CYS A 86 -0.64 -8.95 18.75
C CYS A 86 -1.60 -7.87 18.20
N GLN A 87 -2.80 -7.75 18.79
CA GLN A 87 -3.81 -6.80 18.32
C GLN A 87 -3.51 -5.33 18.67
N ASP A 88 -2.51 -5.07 19.51
CA ASP A 88 -2.15 -3.72 19.95
C ASP A 88 -0.85 -3.22 19.30
N CYS A 89 0.21 -4.03 19.28
CA CYS A 89 1.50 -3.64 18.66
C CYS A 89 1.79 -4.26 17.29
N GLY A 90 1.02 -5.24 16.84
CA GLY A 90 1.23 -5.91 15.54
C GLY A 90 2.43 -6.87 15.49
N GLU A 91 3.12 -7.12 16.61
CA GLU A 91 4.20 -8.12 16.67
C GLU A 91 3.69 -9.50 16.26
N ARG A 92 4.58 -10.31 15.67
CA ARG A 92 4.27 -11.61 15.09
C ARG A 92 5.17 -12.70 15.68
N ARG A 93 4.57 -13.86 15.94
CA ARG A 93 5.30 -15.07 16.33
C ARG A 93 4.62 -16.33 15.82
N LYS A 94 5.33 -17.45 15.86
CA LYS A 94 4.71 -18.76 15.65
C LYS A 94 3.73 -19.10 16.79
N PRO A 95 2.62 -19.81 16.51
CA PRO A 95 1.77 -20.33 17.56
C PRO A 95 2.54 -21.33 18.43
N THR A 96 2.29 -21.29 19.72
CA THR A 96 2.73 -22.33 20.65
C THR A 96 1.99 -23.63 20.37
N GLU A 97 2.49 -24.75 20.91
CA GLU A 97 1.84 -26.06 20.77
C GLU A 97 0.38 -26.04 21.23
N ARG A 98 0.08 -25.33 22.33
CA ARG A 98 -1.29 -25.19 22.84
C ARG A 98 -2.19 -24.39 21.88
N GLU A 99 -1.68 -23.27 21.36
CA GLU A 99 -2.44 -22.45 20.40
C GLU A 99 -2.68 -23.20 19.08
N TRP A 100 -1.75 -24.06 18.65
CA TRP A 100 -1.96 -24.95 17.51
C TRP A 100 -3.11 -25.94 17.69
N LEU A 101 -3.37 -26.39 18.93
CA LEU A 101 -4.52 -27.25 19.23
C LEU A 101 -5.85 -26.50 19.13
N GLU A 102 -5.85 -25.18 19.37
CA GLU A 102 -7.06 -24.34 19.29
C GLU A 102 -7.36 -23.86 17.85
N ILE A 103 -6.33 -23.78 17.00
CA ILE A 103 -6.44 -23.40 15.57
C ILE A 103 -6.91 -24.58 14.68
N ASN A 104 -6.65 -25.81 15.11
CA ASN A 104 -6.92 -27.02 14.34
C ASN A 104 -8.31 -27.58 14.58
#